data_AF-A0A439CLJ2-F1
#
_entry.id   AF-A0A439CLJ2-F1
#
_cell.length_a   1.000
_cell.length_b   1.000
_cell.length_c   1.000
_cell.angle_alpha   90.00
_cell.angle_beta   90.00
_cell.angle_gamma   90.00
#
_symmetry.space_group_name_H-M   'P 1'
#
loop_
_entity.id
_entity.type
_entity.pdbx_description
1 polymer ?
#
loop_
_entity_poly.entity_id
_entity_poly.type
_entity_poly.pdbx_seq_one_letter_code
_entity_poly.pdbx_strand_id
1 'polypeptide(L)' 'EGWEYGGDIAGHLVGSFPHERIPNDRRTLYITEGNHERMKAPGKDGWQRHWILEIHLVNREKQIGGFFEQLLTVD' A
#
# COMPACT_ATOMS: atom_id res chain seq x y z
N GLU A 1 -3.27 17.01 19.88
CA GLU A 1 -4.32 16.17 19.29
C GLU A 1 -4.57 16.65 17.86
N GLY A 2 -4.76 15.75 16.90
CA GLY A 2 -4.60 16.09 15.48
C GLY A 2 -4.86 14.91 14.54
N TRP A 3 -4.08 14.83 13.47
CA TRP A 3 -4.20 13.78 12.45
C TRP A 3 -3.78 12.40 13.00
N GLU A 4 -4.59 11.39 12.70
CA GLU A 4 -4.33 9.96 12.94
C GLU A 4 -4.12 9.24 11.61
N TYR A 5 -3.38 8.14 11.65
CA TYR A 5 -3.34 7.22 10.51
C TYR A 5 -4.66 6.44 10.45
N GLY A 6 -5.38 6.59 9.34
CA GLY A 6 -6.71 6.02 9.14
C GLY A 6 -6.77 4.83 8.20
N GLY A 7 -5.65 4.42 7.60
CA GLY A 7 -5.61 3.33 6.62
C GLY A 7 -5.38 1.96 7.27
N ASP A 8 -5.89 0.90 6.64
CA ASP A 8 -5.59 -0.48 7.03
C ASP A 8 -4.25 -0.97 6.42
N ILE A 9 -3.78 -0.29 5.37
CA ILE A 9 -2.53 -0.56 4.65
C ILE A 9 -1.81 0.75 4.35
N ALA A 10 -0.47 0.71 4.36
CA ALA A 10 0.40 1.84 4.01
C ALA A 10 0.80 1.88 2.53
N GLY A 11 0.20 1.00 1.71
CA GLY A 11 0.48 0.93 0.29
C GLY A 11 0.30 -0.46 -0.28
N HIS A 12 0.55 -0.58 -1.57
CA HIS A 12 0.33 -1.82 -2.30
C HIS A 12 1.23 -1.94 -3.53
N LEU A 13 1.34 -3.16 -4.05
CA LEU A 13 2.01 -3.44 -5.31
C LEU A 13 1.26 -2.76 -6.46
N VAL A 14 1.99 -2.22 -7.43
CA VAL A 14 1.40 -1.82 -8.72
C VAL A 14 0.90 -3.10 -9.41
N GLY A 15 -0.42 -3.25 -9.51
CA GLY A 15 -1.06 -4.37 -10.21
C GLY A 15 -1.25 -4.05 -11.70
N SER A 16 -1.29 -5.08 -12.55
CA SER A 16 -1.63 -4.92 -13.97
C SER A 16 -3.11 -4.63 -14.21
N PHE A 17 -4.00 -4.91 -13.24
CA PHE A 17 -5.44 -4.65 -13.36
C PHE A 17 -6.07 -4.23 -12.03
N PRO A 18 -7.13 -3.40 -12.03
CA PRO A 18 -7.64 -2.75 -10.83
C PRO A 18 -8.14 -3.72 -9.76
N HIS A 19 -8.75 -4.85 -10.10
CA HIS A 19 -9.35 -5.75 -9.11
C HIS A 19 -9.37 -7.21 -9.58
N GLU A 20 -8.22 -7.76 -9.98
CA GLU A 20 -8.17 -9.22 -10.09
C GLU A 20 -8.26 -9.78 -8.67
N ARG A 21 -9.44 -10.27 -8.30
CA ARG A 21 -9.72 -10.88 -6.99
C ARG A 21 -8.83 -12.10 -6.83
N ILE A 22 -7.66 -11.90 -6.24
CA ILE A 22 -6.76 -12.99 -5.90
C ILE A 22 -7.36 -13.71 -4.69
N PRO A 23 -7.81 -14.97 -4.83
CA PRO A 23 -8.28 -15.75 -3.68
C PRO A 23 -7.08 -16.09 -2.80
N ASN A 24 -7.26 -16.05 -1.49
CA ASN A 24 -6.23 -16.18 -0.44
C ASN A 24 -5.26 -15.00 -0.35
N ASP A 25 -5.71 -13.99 0.40
CA ASP A 25 -4.92 -13.29 1.43
C ASP A 25 -3.43 -13.13 1.12
N ARG A 26 -3.11 -12.34 0.09
CA ARG A 26 -1.72 -12.01 -0.19
C ARG A 26 -1.34 -10.73 0.53
N ARG A 27 -1.22 -10.79 1.87
CA ARG A 27 -0.54 -9.75 2.68
C ARG A 27 0.76 -9.28 2.03
N THR A 28 1.44 -10.18 1.32
CA THR A 28 2.65 -9.94 0.52
C THR A 28 2.49 -8.92 -0.62
N LEU A 29 1.27 -8.52 -0.98
CA LEU A 29 0.97 -7.47 -1.96
C LEU A 29 0.75 -6.09 -1.33
N TYR A 30 0.70 -6.01 0.00
CA TYR A 30 0.38 -4.79 0.73
C TYR A 30 1.55 -4.39 1.62
N ILE A 31 1.75 -3.09 1.82
CA ILE A 31 2.62 -2.57 2.87
C ILE A 31 1.76 -2.55 4.14
N THR A 32 1.80 -3.63 4.91
CA THR A 32 0.93 -3.80 6.08
C THR A 32 1.59 -4.70 7.12
N GLU A 33 1.06 -4.68 8.34
CA GLU A 33 1.53 -5.53 9.42
C GLU A 33 1.43 -7.03 9.06
N GLY A 34 2.52 -7.75 9.33
CA GLY A 34 2.65 -9.17 8.99
C GLY A 34 3.14 -9.44 7.57
N ASN A 35 3.44 -8.42 6.75
CA ASN A 35 4.22 -8.59 5.53
C ASN A 35 5.70 -8.28 5.79
N HIS A 36 6.54 -9.32 5.73
CA HIS A 36 8.00 -9.20 5.94
C HIS A 36 8.81 -9.37 4.64
N GLU A 37 8.15 -9.40 3.49
CA GLU A 37 8.80 -9.52 2.19
C GLU A 37 9.61 -8.27 1.85
N ARG A 38 10.78 -8.45 1.22
CA ARG A 38 11.59 -7.32 0.76
C ARG A 38 10.88 -6.62 -0.40
N MET A 39 10.61 -5.32 -0.29
CA MET A 39 9.96 -4.54 -1.36
C MET A 39 10.73 -4.61 -2.69
N LYS A 40 12.06 -4.66 -2.65
CA LYS A 40 12.93 -4.77 -3.84
C LYS A 40 13.04 -6.20 -4.41
N ALA A 41 12.42 -7.21 -3.80
CA ALA A 41 12.49 -8.57 -4.36
C ALA A 41 11.70 -8.65 -5.67
N PRO A 42 12.15 -9.44 -6.65
CA PRO A 42 11.43 -9.65 -7.90
C PRO A 42 10.09 -10.36 -7.66
N GLY A 43 9.16 -10.16 -8.57
CA GLY A 43 7.91 -10.90 -8.68
C GLY A 43 8.13 -12.33 -9.12
N LYS A 44 7.06 -13.13 -9.12
CA LYS A 44 7.10 -14.55 -9.56
C LYS A 44 7.50 -14.72 -11.03
N ASP A 45 7.29 -13.68 -11.82
CA ASP A 45 7.62 -13.53 -13.22
C ASP A 45 9.07 -13.03 -13.46
N GLY A 46 9.82 -12.75 -12.38
CA GLY A 46 11.19 -12.27 -12.43
C GLY A 46 11.34 -10.75 -12.58
N TRP A 47 10.23 -10.01 -12.75
CA TRP A 47 10.27 -8.55 -12.90
C TRP A 47 10.39 -7.85 -11.56
N GLN A 48 10.97 -6.64 -11.55
CA GLN A 48 11.02 -5.83 -10.34
C GLN A 48 9.60 -5.44 -9.90
N ARG A 49 9.35 -5.59 -8.59
CA ARG A 49 8.12 -5.12 -7.98
C ARG A 49 8.11 -3.60 -7.88
N HIS A 50 7.05 -2.99 -8.37
CA HIS A 50 6.76 -1.57 -8.20
C HIS A 50 5.70 -1.39 -7.12
N TRP A 51 5.82 -0.34 -6.31
CA TRP A 51 5.00 -0.14 -5.12
C TRP A 51 4.45 1.28 -5.07
N ILE A 52 3.19 1.41 -4.66
CA ILE A 52 2.55 2.68 -4.33
C ILE A 52 2.57 2.80 -2.80
N LEU A 53 3.10 3.92 -2.30
CA LEU A 53 2.88 4.40 -0.94
C LEU A 53 1.47 4.99 -0.87
N GLU A 54 0.72 4.65 0.17
CA GLU A 54 -0.64 5.12 0.39
C GLU A 54 -0.79 5.58 1.84
N ILE A 55 -1.20 6.83 2.04
CA ILE A 55 -1.38 7.41 3.38
C ILE A 55 -2.77 8.01 3.48
N HIS A 56 -3.54 7.49 4.43
CA HIS A 56 -4.80 8.08 4.87
C HIS A 56 -4.58 8.76 6.21
N LEU A 57 -4.79 10.07 6.25
CA LEU A 57 -4.79 10.87 7.46
C LEU A 57 -6.22 11.24 7.79
N VAL A 58 -6.65 11.02 9.04
CA VAL A 58 -7.98 11.40 9.50
C VAL A 58 -7.89 12.28 10.73
N ASN A 59 -8.74 13.30 10.80
CA ASN A 59 -8.99 14.02 12.04
C ASN A 59 -10.44 13.75 12.43
N ARG A 60 -10.63 12.91 13.45
CA ARG A 60 -11.96 12.44 13.88
C ARG A 60 -12.79 13.52 14.56
N GLU A 61 -12.18 14.47 15.23
CA GLU A 61 -12.93 15.57 15.86
C GLU A 61 -13.51 16.51 14.79
N LYS A 62 -12.69 16.85 13.79
CA LYS A 62 -13.07 17.79 12.72
C LYS A 62 -13.77 17.13 11.54
N GLN A 63 -13.85 15.80 11.51
CA GLN A 63 -14.44 15.01 10.41
C GLN A 63 -13.83 15.35 9.05
N ILE A 64 -12.50 15.53 9.02
CA ILE A 64 -11.75 15.80 7.77
C ILE A 64 -10.72 14.69 7.53
N GLY A 65 -10.43 14.47 6.25
CA GLY A 65 -9.45 13.50 5.78
C GLY A 65 -8.42 14.12 4.85
N GLY A 66 -7.25 13.50 4.77
CA GLY A 66 -6.22 13.77 3.77
C GLY A 66 -5.75 12.44 3.18
N PHE A 67 -5.49 12.44 1.88
CA PHE A 67 -4.98 11.29 1.15
C PHE A 67 -3.71 11.67 0.41
N PHE A 68 -2.73 10.79 0.43
CA PHE A 68 -1.50 10.93 -0.32
C PHE A 68 -1.11 9.59 -0.94
N GLU A 69 -0.75 9.62 -2.21
CA GLU A 69 -0.19 8.47 -2.92
C GLU A 69 1.07 8.86 -3.69
N GLN A 70 2.03 7.94 -3.73
CA GLN A 70 3.26 8.13 -4.50
C GLN A 70 3.83 6.79 -4.95
N LEU A 71 4.38 6.74 -6.16
CA LEU A 71 5.21 5.63 -6.61
C LEU A 71 6.55 5.64 -5.84
N LEU A 72 6.89 4.52 -5.19
CA LEU A 72 8.11 4.38 -4.38
C LEU A 72 9.34 3.91 -5.17
N THR A 73 9.13 3.49 -6.41
CA THR A 73 10.15 2.80 -7.22
C THR A 73 10.62 3.60 -8.43
N VAL A 74 10.31 4.89 -8.49
CA VAL A 74 10.86 5.81 -9.49
C VAL A 74 11.79 6.78 -8.78
N ASP A 75 13.02 6.87 -9.28
CA ASP A 75 14.00 7.89 -8.89
C ASP A 75 13.83 9.14 -9.76
#